data_AF-A0A8S9XSS2-F1
#
_entry.id   AF-A0A8S9XSS2-F1
#
_cell.length_a   1.000
_cell.length_b   1.000
_cell.length_c   1.000
_cell.angle_alpha   90.00
_cell.angle_beta   90.00
_cell.angle_gamma   90.00
#
_symmetry.space_group_name_H-M   'P 1'
#
loop_
_entity.id
_entity.type
_entity.pdbx_description
1 polymer ?
#
loop_
_entity_poly.entity_id
_entity_poly.type
_entity_poly.pdbx_seq_one_letter_code
_entity_poly.pdbx_strand_id
1 'polypeptide(L)'
;MILPVIVVLVLQGAYGRKSREHYCAISSEHTMCLYQNFNSMGLRCRHYHNLPTSGVRRIILKKHNSLRNRYAFDSKRGFQVPNMMGLEWDAELATIATRWAMQCPYYEDDFRDVDRFKVANMVGIRSHPSTFPTLLEVWSSLTSSNVTFHKISDDPHKTLHKLLENSFKLDEPLSLITNPYFQYVGCGAAVYRQFEIEDELFRTILVCNYGPLNDSYAKYHPSGTPCSRCPNKTKCSQDSLYPSLCFETMITPVNRKLSRKIKLRDDYYVESHDADDEMIPELQLEDDGTQSVTDHHNNTETTNNERMKKEKLMQKYCGIICDNGGNHTLCKYKGKTDKFEEAVPLLSSKSKQYLLFMHNDMRNSHAGDKSDNLEPNPGYDLPWAANMRELVWNKELEKIALMWALQCEAGTDECRDVYEKDQSKTIYVSQLHHMVNWTGMDVFPSSVVGFQEWVMGMKFLKPYMIDPFVAPRENTDADYSSFAQLIWADSYMMGCAMTLCRSSSTNESRIISICNYAPGGMIPGKSIYEIGGPCSRCTKLHSTGTGGAYCSLEFPNLCSGALSDFPDLIIVGLSAFLLCFFNKYQVYFRLSFKYFIYSLLTII
;
A
#
# COMPACT_ATOMS: atom_id res chain seq x y z
N MET A 1 48.38 -24.75 49.68
CA MET A 1 47.34 -25.16 48.71
C MET A 1 46.30 -24.05 48.64
N ILE A 2 46.34 -23.24 47.59
CA ILE A 2 45.34 -22.20 47.31
C ILE A 2 44.86 -22.49 45.88
N LEU A 3 43.61 -22.92 45.73
CA LEU A 3 42.96 -23.06 44.42
C LEU A 3 42.34 -21.70 44.05
N PRO A 4 42.56 -21.17 42.83
CA PRO A 4 41.82 -20.02 42.36
C PRO A 4 40.48 -20.47 41.79
N VAL A 5 39.38 -19.92 42.32
CA VAL A 5 38.05 -20.04 41.73
C VAL A 5 37.98 -19.09 40.54
N ILE A 6 37.99 -19.64 39.33
CA ILE A 6 37.74 -18.90 38.10
C ILE A 6 36.23 -18.68 37.98
N VAL A 7 35.77 -17.46 38.26
CA VAL A 7 34.40 -17.02 37.94
C VAL A 7 34.34 -16.73 36.44
N VAL A 8 33.72 -17.62 35.68
CA VAL A 8 33.38 -17.38 34.27
C VAL A 8 32.13 -16.48 34.25
N LEU A 9 32.33 -15.19 34.00
CA LEU A 9 31.24 -14.28 33.63
C LEU A 9 30.74 -14.68 32.25
N VAL A 10 29.62 -15.39 32.21
CA VAL A 10 28.84 -15.58 30.97
C VAL A 10 28.12 -14.26 30.68
N LEU A 11 28.72 -13.43 29.83
CA LEU A 11 28.01 -12.31 29.20
C LEU A 11 26.97 -12.90 28.23
N GLN A 12 25.79 -13.25 28.75
CA GLN A 12 24.60 -13.32 27.90
C GLN A 12 24.29 -11.88 27.49
N GLY A 13 24.53 -11.56 26.22
CA GLY A 13 24.11 -10.30 25.63
C GLY A 13 22.59 -10.19 25.68
N ALA A 14 22.07 -9.57 26.73
CA ALA A 14 20.75 -9.00 26.71
C ALA A 14 20.80 -7.83 25.72
N TYR A 15 20.33 -8.06 24.49
CA TYR A 15 20.03 -6.97 23.56
C TYR A 15 18.95 -6.11 24.24
N GLY A 16 19.37 -4.96 24.80
CA GLY A 16 18.48 -4.06 25.51
C GLY A 16 17.33 -3.62 24.59
N ARG A 17 16.09 -3.70 25.09
CA ARG A 17 14.92 -3.20 24.38
C ARG A 17 15.09 -1.69 24.20
N LYS A 18 15.21 -1.24 22.94
CA LYS A 18 15.32 0.20 22.60
C LYS A 18 14.06 0.95 23.03
N SER A 19 14.24 2.19 23.50
CA SER A 19 13.14 3.03 23.97
C SER A 19 12.30 3.59 22.82
N ARG A 20 11.12 4.13 23.13
CA ARG A 20 10.28 4.84 22.16
C ARG A 20 11.01 6.02 21.53
N GLU A 21 11.67 6.82 22.35
CA GLU A 21 12.36 8.05 21.98
C GLU A 21 13.43 7.76 20.92
N HIS A 22 14.11 6.62 21.04
CA HIS A 22 15.06 6.16 20.03
C HIS A 22 14.41 6.04 18.64
N TYR A 23 13.25 5.38 18.54
CA TYR A 23 12.55 5.22 17.27
C TYR A 23 11.91 6.52 16.79
N CYS A 24 11.39 7.35 17.69
CA CYS A 24 10.86 8.68 17.35
C CYS A 24 11.93 9.62 16.81
N ALA A 25 13.18 9.47 17.24
CA ALA A 25 14.31 10.22 16.71
C ALA A 25 14.70 9.77 15.29
N ILE A 26 14.46 8.51 14.91
CA ILE A 26 14.62 8.03 13.53
C ILE A 26 13.51 8.63 12.66
N SER A 27 12.26 8.52 13.11
CA SER A 27 11.11 9.18 12.50
C SER A 27 9.98 9.31 13.51
N SER A 28 9.34 10.48 13.57
CA SER A 28 8.12 10.69 14.37
C SER A 28 6.96 9.79 13.91
N GLU A 29 7.02 9.27 12.69
CA GLU A 29 6.03 8.39 12.07
C GLU A 29 6.41 6.91 12.19
N HIS A 30 7.51 6.58 12.89
CA HIS A 30 7.99 5.20 13.03
C HIS A 30 6.97 4.31 13.75
N THR A 31 6.78 3.05 13.29
CA THR A 31 5.86 2.07 13.89
C THR A 31 6.05 1.93 15.41
N MET A 32 7.30 1.83 15.85
CA MET A 32 7.65 1.78 17.28
C MET A 32 7.64 3.14 18.00
N CYS A 33 7.47 4.25 17.29
CA CYS A 33 7.22 5.58 17.89
C CYS A 33 5.73 5.77 18.14
N LEU A 34 4.91 5.43 17.13
CA LEU A 34 3.47 5.62 17.11
C LEU A 34 2.73 4.64 18.03
N TYR A 35 3.17 3.38 18.11
CA TYR A 35 2.41 2.32 18.77
C TYR A 35 3.18 1.73 19.97
N GLN A 36 2.71 2.02 21.19
CA GLN A 36 3.43 1.68 22.43
C GLN A 36 2.85 0.50 23.21
N ASN A 37 1.52 0.28 23.19
CA ASN A 37 0.87 -0.67 24.09
C ASN A 37 0.03 -1.74 23.38
N PHE A 38 -0.46 -2.74 24.13
CA PHE A 38 -1.40 -3.75 23.63
C PHE A 38 -2.74 -3.12 23.23
N ASN A 39 -3.14 -2.07 23.93
CA ASN A 39 -4.27 -1.22 23.59
C ASN A 39 -4.03 -0.45 22.29
N SER A 40 -2.84 -0.57 21.67
CA SER A 40 -2.55 -0.04 20.34
C SER A 40 -3.13 -0.82 19.18
N MET A 41 -3.99 -1.79 19.44
CA MET A 41 -4.42 -2.78 18.46
C MET A 41 -5.64 -2.33 17.66
N GLY A 42 -5.57 -2.28 16.32
CA GLY A 42 -6.65 -1.89 15.38
C GLY A 42 -8.09 -2.20 15.87
N LEU A 43 -9.02 -1.23 15.85
CA LEU A 43 -10.34 -1.28 16.57
C LEU A 43 -11.28 -2.26 15.88
N ARG A 44 -10.78 -2.84 14.79
CA ARG A 44 -11.42 -3.70 13.83
C ARG A 44 -11.06 -5.17 14.04
N CYS A 45 -10.14 -5.46 14.96
CA CYS A 45 -9.65 -6.81 15.23
C CYS A 45 -10.18 -7.31 16.55
N ARG A 46 -11.29 -8.05 16.46
CA ARG A 46 -11.84 -8.77 17.60
C ARG A 46 -11.10 -10.08 17.76
N HIS A 47 -10.96 -10.53 19.01
CA HIS A 47 -10.29 -11.80 19.33
C HIS A 47 -8.90 -11.90 18.69
N TYR A 48 -8.12 -10.83 18.78
CA TYR A 48 -6.76 -10.84 18.29
C TYR A 48 -5.87 -11.68 19.19
N HIS A 49 -5.12 -12.60 18.58
CA HIS A 49 -4.14 -13.43 19.29
C HIS A 49 -2.83 -13.46 18.51
N ASN A 50 -1.75 -13.04 19.16
CA ASN A 50 -0.39 -13.17 18.61
C ASN A 50 0.01 -14.64 18.53
N LEU A 51 0.58 -15.05 17.40
CA LEU A 51 1.25 -16.33 17.30
C LEU A 51 2.61 -16.26 18.02
N PRO A 52 3.00 -17.28 18.79
CA PRO A 52 4.26 -17.25 19.52
C PRO A 52 5.46 -17.04 18.59
N THR A 53 6.29 -16.04 18.90
CA THR A 53 7.45 -15.66 18.06
C THR A 53 8.40 -16.85 17.83
N SER A 54 8.53 -17.76 18.79
CA SER A 54 9.34 -18.98 18.64
C SER A 54 8.81 -19.91 17.54
N GLY A 55 7.48 -20.08 17.47
CA GLY A 55 6.79 -20.85 16.42
C GLY A 55 6.92 -20.19 15.06
N VAL A 56 6.65 -18.88 15.00
CA VAL A 56 6.79 -18.06 13.78
C VAL A 56 8.23 -18.12 13.27
N ARG A 57 9.23 -17.84 14.10
CA ARG A 57 10.66 -17.92 13.77
C ARG A 57 11.01 -19.27 13.16
N ARG A 58 10.65 -20.37 13.82
CA ARG A 58 11.00 -21.73 13.38
C ARG A 58 10.43 -22.05 12.01
N ILE A 59 9.15 -21.76 11.78
CA ILE A 59 8.44 -22.09 10.54
C ILE A 59 8.91 -21.16 9.41
N ILE A 60 8.84 -19.86 9.65
CA ILE A 60 9.04 -18.84 8.62
C ILE A 60 10.49 -18.81 8.15
N LEU A 61 11.48 -18.85 9.06
CA LEU A 61 12.89 -18.87 8.68
C LEU A 61 13.23 -20.11 7.84
N LYS A 62 12.71 -21.29 8.23
CA LYS A 62 12.90 -22.54 7.49
C LYS A 62 12.29 -22.46 6.10
N LYS A 63 11.05 -21.96 5.98
CA LYS A 63 10.35 -21.83 4.70
C LYS A 63 11.05 -20.84 3.77
N HIS A 64 11.48 -19.69 4.28
CA HIS A 64 12.25 -18.70 3.54
C HIS A 64 13.57 -19.28 3.01
N ASN A 65 14.42 -19.84 3.89
CA ASN A 65 15.71 -20.38 3.47
C ASN A 65 15.56 -21.61 2.55
N SER A 66 14.54 -22.45 2.75
CA SER A 66 14.24 -23.54 1.83
C SER A 66 13.87 -23.04 0.43
N LEU A 67 13.03 -22.00 0.35
CA LEU A 67 12.68 -21.37 -0.93
C LEU A 67 13.91 -20.74 -1.57
N ARG A 68 14.67 -19.92 -0.84
CA ARG A 68 15.89 -19.25 -1.32
C ARG A 68 16.93 -20.25 -1.81
N ASN A 69 17.15 -21.35 -1.09
CA ASN A 69 18.09 -22.40 -1.48
C ASN A 69 17.69 -23.06 -2.81
N ARG A 70 16.41 -23.42 -2.95
CA ARG A 70 15.89 -23.93 -4.23
C ARG A 70 16.04 -22.89 -5.33
N TYR A 71 15.70 -21.64 -5.03
CA TYR A 71 15.73 -20.53 -5.97
C TYR A 71 17.15 -20.23 -6.48
N ALA A 72 18.16 -20.35 -5.62
CA ALA A 72 19.55 -20.15 -5.99
C ALA A 72 20.05 -21.21 -6.99
N PHE A 73 19.67 -22.48 -6.81
CA PHE A 73 20.21 -23.61 -7.58
C PHE A 73 19.38 -24.04 -8.80
N ASP A 74 18.06 -23.82 -8.80
CA ASP A 74 17.14 -24.40 -9.77
C ASP A 74 17.44 -24.02 -11.23
N SER A 75 18.20 -24.87 -11.90
CA SER A 75 18.68 -24.66 -13.26
C SER A 75 17.58 -24.70 -14.32
N LYS A 76 16.38 -25.21 -13.98
CA LYS A 76 15.24 -25.27 -14.91
C LYS A 76 14.66 -23.90 -15.21
N ARG A 77 14.99 -22.87 -14.42
CA ARG A 77 14.54 -21.48 -14.63
C ARG A 77 15.40 -20.69 -15.63
N GLY A 78 16.49 -21.27 -16.13
CA GLY A 78 17.39 -20.60 -17.08
C GLY A 78 18.38 -19.61 -16.44
N PHE A 79 18.37 -19.46 -15.12
CA PHE A 79 19.34 -18.66 -14.36
C PHE A 79 19.56 -19.24 -12.96
N GLN A 80 20.68 -18.87 -12.32
CA GLN A 80 21.07 -19.27 -10.97
C GLN A 80 21.62 -18.06 -10.22
N VAL A 81 21.57 -18.08 -8.89
CA VAL A 81 21.94 -16.93 -8.07
C VAL A 81 23.26 -17.20 -7.32
N PRO A 82 24.37 -16.54 -7.69
CA PRO A 82 25.70 -16.88 -7.19
C PRO A 82 26.02 -16.32 -5.80
N ASN A 83 25.19 -15.42 -5.27
CA ASN A 83 25.42 -14.68 -4.03
C ASN A 83 24.22 -14.71 -3.07
N MET A 84 23.33 -15.70 -3.19
CA MET A 84 22.11 -15.77 -2.38
C MET A 84 22.45 -15.92 -0.89
N MET A 85 22.21 -14.88 -0.10
CA MET A 85 22.41 -14.92 1.35
C MET A 85 21.39 -15.86 2.03
N GLY A 86 21.85 -16.59 3.03
CA GLY A 86 20.96 -17.25 3.98
C GLY A 86 20.40 -16.23 4.95
N LEU A 87 19.08 -16.22 5.14
CA LEU A 87 18.46 -15.33 6.11
C LEU A 87 18.70 -15.83 7.52
N GLU A 88 19.03 -14.89 8.40
CA GLU A 88 19.15 -15.06 9.84
C GLU A 88 18.01 -14.31 10.54
N TRP A 89 17.59 -14.82 11.69
CA TRP A 89 16.50 -14.19 12.44
C TRP A 89 16.98 -12.97 13.19
N ASP A 90 16.30 -11.84 12.99
CA ASP A 90 16.54 -10.59 13.70
C ASP A 90 15.36 -10.28 14.64
N ALA A 91 15.66 -10.18 15.94
CA ALA A 91 14.64 -10.00 16.97
C ALA A 91 14.06 -8.58 17.02
N GLU A 92 14.84 -7.57 16.66
CA GLU A 92 14.39 -6.18 16.57
C GLU A 92 13.39 -6.05 15.41
N LEU A 93 13.75 -6.58 14.23
CA LEU A 93 12.85 -6.60 13.07
C LEU A 93 11.54 -7.35 13.36
N ALA A 94 11.60 -8.46 14.10
CA ALA A 94 10.43 -9.23 14.49
C ALA A 94 9.53 -8.49 15.51
N THR A 95 10.14 -7.68 16.37
CA THR A 95 9.40 -6.84 17.33
C THR A 95 8.64 -5.74 16.60
N ILE A 96 9.29 -5.06 15.64
CA ILE A 96 8.66 -4.05 14.80
C ILE A 96 7.54 -4.68 13.95
N ALA A 97 7.78 -5.85 13.36
CA ALA A 97 6.78 -6.56 12.56
C ALA A 97 5.58 -7.01 13.40
N THR A 98 5.81 -7.51 14.62
CA THR A 98 4.73 -7.81 15.58
C THR A 98 3.93 -6.55 15.91
N ARG A 99 4.61 -5.42 16.13
CA ARG A 99 3.93 -4.16 16.42
C ARG A 99 3.02 -3.71 15.28
N TRP A 100 3.49 -3.86 14.04
CA TRP A 100 2.68 -3.57 12.86
C TRP A 100 1.52 -4.55 12.71
N ALA A 101 1.73 -5.86 12.92
CA ALA A 101 0.68 -6.88 12.87
C ALA A 101 -0.47 -6.59 13.84
N MET A 102 -0.17 -6.02 15.03
CA MET A 102 -1.16 -5.59 16.01
C MET A 102 -2.11 -4.52 15.47
N GLN A 103 -1.71 -3.77 14.45
CA GLN A 103 -2.56 -2.75 13.83
C GLN A 103 -3.61 -3.35 12.88
N CYS A 104 -3.54 -4.66 12.63
CA CYS A 104 -4.30 -5.34 11.58
C CYS A 104 -4.27 -4.61 10.24
N PRO A 105 -3.07 -4.32 9.74
CA PRO A 105 -2.90 -3.52 8.55
C PRO A 105 -3.34 -4.32 7.32
N TYR A 106 -3.79 -3.60 6.29
CA TYR A 106 -4.03 -4.17 4.96
C TYR A 106 -2.79 -4.08 4.05
N TYR A 107 -1.78 -3.30 4.45
CA TYR A 107 -0.60 -2.95 3.67
C TYR A 107 0.62 -2.76 4.57
N GLU A 108 1.82 -2.62 4.00
CA GLU A 108 3.06 -2.40 4.76
C GLU A 108 3.07 -1.05 5.48
N ASP A 109 3.77 -0.94 6.60
CA ASP A 109 4.10 0.37 7.18
C ASP A 109 5.06 1.15 6.26
N ASP A 110 5.29 2.42 6.55
CA ASP A 110 6.23 3.24 5.77
C ASP A 110 7.52 3.54 6.55
N PHE A 111 7.48 3.45 7.88
CA PHE A 111 8.57 3.86 8.77
C PHE A 111 8.85 2.77 9.82
N ARG A 112 9.87 1.97 9.54
CA ARG A 112 10.26 0.77 10.31
C ARG A 112 11.77 0.55 10.31
N ASP A 113 12.50 1.58 9.89
CA ASP A 113 13.94 1.53 9.75
C ASP A 113 14.60 1.40 11.13
N VAL A 114 15.67 0.62 11.18
CA VAL A 114 16.50 0.50 12.37
C VAL A 114 17.74 1.38 12.19
N ASP A 115 18.38 1.78 13.29
CA ASP A 115 19.65 2.54 13.27
C ASP A 115 20.73 1.90 12.39
N ARG A 116 20.73 0.57 12.27
CA ARG A 116 21.70 -0.19 11.46
C ARG A 116 21.46 -0.10 9.96
N PHE A 117 20.20 0.04 9.50
CA PHE A 117 19.85 -0.01 8.07
C PHE A 117 18.37 0.29 7.80
N LYS A 118 18.08 0.67 6.56
CA LYS A 118 16.69 0.73 6.06
C LYS A 118 16.09 -0.67 5.97
N VAL A 119 14.77 -0.77 6.09
CA VAL A 119 14.05 -2.04 6.20
C VAL A 119 12.99 -2.17 5.11
N ALA A 120 12.94 -3.33 4.44
CA ALA A 120 11.81 -3.70 3.59
C ALA A 120 10.74 -4.46 4.39
N ASN A 121 9.47 -4.36 4.00
CA ASN A 121 8.36 -5.03 4.68
C ASN A 121 7.50 -5.78 3.68
N MET A 122 6.85 -6.83 4.18
CA MET A 122 5.85 -7.61 3.48
C MET A 122 4.70 -7.88 4.44
N VAL A 123 3.47 -7.66 3.98
CA VAL A 123 2.25 -8.07 4.71
C VAL A 123 1.52 -9.14 3.91
N GLY A 124 1.23 -10.27 4.55
CA GLY A 124 0.39 -11.33 4.00
C GLY A 124 -0.83 -11.56 4.86
N ILE A 125 -2.01 -11.60 4.24
CA ILE A 125 -3.29 -11.81 4.92
C ILE A 125 -4.05 -12.90 4.17
N ARG A 126 -4.62 -13.85 4.93
CA ARG A 126 -5.65 -14.75 4.42
C ARG A 126 -6.88 -14.60 5.29
N SER A 127 -8.03 -14.65 4.62
CA SER A 127 -9.35 -14.55 5.23
C SER A 127 -10.14 -15.81 4.92
N HIS A 128 -10.97 -16.24 5.85
CA HIS A 128 -11.93 -17.32 5.63
C HIS A 128 -13.21 -17.05 6.44
N PRO A 129 -14.40 -17.46 5.97
CA PRO A 129 -15.67 -17.10 6.63
C PRO A 129 -15.89 -17.75 8.00
N SER A 130 -15.25 -18.87 8.29
CA SER A 130 -15.61 -19.70 9.45
C SER A 130 -14.45 -20.24 10.28
N THR A 131 -13.20 -20.13 9.81
CA THR A 131 -12.03 -20.74 10.47
C THR A 131 -10.79 -19.88 10.25
N PHE A 132 -9.85 -19.87 11.19
CA PHE A 132 -8.61 -19.13 11.00
C PHE A 132 -7.69 -19.85 10.00
N PRO A 133 -7.27 -19.17 8.91
CA PRO A 133 -6.28 -19.73 8.00
C PRO A 133 -4.97 -20.05 8.72
N THR A 134 -4.26 -21.08 8.28
CA THR A 134 -2.97 -21.41 8.90
C THR A 134 -1.88 -20.44 8.47
N LEU A 135 -0.85 -20.27 9.32
CA LEU A 135 0.33 -19.48 8.96
C LEU A 135 1.00 -19.97 7.66
N LEU A 136 0.90 -21.28 7.36
CA LEU A 136 1.43 -21.87 6.14
C LEU A 136 0.61 -21.51 4.90
N GLU A 137 -0.71 -21.36 5.01
CA GLU A 137 -1.56 -20.88 3.91
C GLU A 137 -1.23 -19.44 3.56
N VAL A 138 -1.05 -18.58 4.57
CA VAL A 138 -0.62 -17.19 4.38
C VAL A 138 0.75 -17.12 3.71
N TRP A 139 1.72 -17.90 4.19
CA TRP A 139 3.05 -17.94 3.55
C TRP A 139 2.97 -18.47 2.11
N SER A 140 2.13 -19.48 1.86
CA SER A 140 2.00 -20.07 0.52
C SER A 140 1.41 -19.07 -0.48
N SER A 141 0.41 -18.27 -0.09
CA SER A 141 -0.16 -17.24 -0.97
C SER A 141 0.84 -16.14 -1.33
N LEU A 142 1.77 -15.80 -0.43
CA LEU A 142 2.84 -14.83 -0.73
C LEU A 142 3.87 -15.36 -1.74
N THR A 143 3.94 -16.68 -1.92
CA THR A 143 4.89 -17.33 -2.81
C THR A 143 4.27 -17.89 -4.10
N SER A 144 2.96 -17.74 -4.27
CA SER A 144 2.25 -18.23 -5.47
C SER A 144 2.33 -17.30 -6.67
N SER A 145 2.81 -16.06 -6.50
CA SER A 145 3.08 -15.16 -7.63
C SER A 145 4.20 -15.71 -8.51
N ASN A 146 4.07 -15.55 -9.83
CA ASN A 146 5.16 -15.85 -10.78
C ASN A 146 6.07 -14.63 -11.01
N VAL A 147 5.73 -13.48 -10.42
CA VAL A 147 6.49 -12.24 -10.57
C VAL A 147 7.73 -12.31 -9.68
N THR A 148 8.87 -12.51 -10.33
CA THR A 148 10.18 -12.44 -9.68
C THR A 148 11.05 -11.41 -10.40
N PHE A 149 12.13 -11.00 -9.75
CA PHE A 149 13.14 -10.13 -10.37
C PHE A 149 13.85 -10.75 -11.57
N HIS A 150 13.61 -12.03 -11.87
CA HIS A 150 14.19 -12.72 -13.03
C HIS A 150 13.18 -12.99 -14.16
N LYS A 151 12.09 -12.22 -14.24
CA LYS A 151 11.22 -12.27 -15.41
C LYS A 151 12.04 -12.01 -16.67
N ILE A 152 12.03 -12.98 -17.59
CA ILE A 152 12.74 -12.91 -18.88
C ILE A 152 11.88 -12.07 -19.82
N SER A 153 12.51 -11.13 -20.51
CA SER A 153 11.91 -10.25 -21.49
C SER A 153 11.64 -11.04 -22.75
N ASP A 154 10.45 -10.85 -23.30
CA ASP A 154 10.05 -11.49 -24.57
C ASP A 154 10.72 -10.83 -25.79
N ASP A 155 11.60 -9.83 -25.58
CA ASP A 155 12.35 -9.13 -26.64
C ASP A 155 13.51 -10.00 -27.18
N PRO A 156 13.42 -10.48 -28.44
CA PRO A 156 14.41 -11.38 -29.03
C PRO A 156 15.77 -10.71 -29.33
N HIS A 157 15.89 -9.38 -29.19
CA HIS A 157 17.12 -8.64 -29.49
C HIS A 157 18.00 -8.36 -28.25
N LYS A 158 17.55 -8.71 -27.05
CA LYS A 158 18.33 -8.54 -25.81
C LYS A 158 19.20 -9.78 -25.54
N THR A 159 20.49 -9.57 -25.32
CA THR A 159 21.40 -10.62 -24.78
C THR A 159 20.92 -11.13 -23.42
N LEU A 160 21.22 -12.38 -23.03
CA LEU A 160 20.75 -13.03 -21.79
C LEU A 160 20.87 -12.19 -20.51
N HIS A 161 21.95 -11.41 -20.35
CA HIS A 161 22.14 -10.52 -19.20
C HIS A 161 21.30 -9.23 -19.24
N LYS A 162 20.79 -8.84 -20.42
CA LYS A 162 19.86 -7.72 -20.65
C LYS A 162 18.39 -8.16 -20.71
N LEU A 163 18.11 -9.48 -20.70
CA LEU A 163 16.76 -10.03 -20.77
C LEU A 163 15.97 -9.95 -19.46
N LEU A 164 16.55 -9.59 -18.31
CA LEU A 164 15.76 -9.50 -17.08
C LEU A 164 14.99 -8.17 -17.06
N GLU A 165 13.66 -8.22 -17.07
CA GLU A 165 12.79 -7.04 -17.26
C GLU A 165 12.75 -6.10 -16.05
N ASN A 166 13.02 -6.58 -14.82
CA ASN A 166 12.65 -5.84 -13.62
C ASN A 166 13.76 -5.78 -12.56
N SER A 167 14.01 -4.57 -12.05
CA SER A 167 14.60 -4.35 -10.72
C SER A 167 13.73 -5.00 -9.63
N PHE A 168 14.32 -5.32 -8.47
CA PHE A 168 13.55 -5.82 -7.31
C PHE A 168 12.36 -4.90 -7.00
N LYS A 169 11.15 -5.43 -7.14
CA LYS A 169 9.90 -4.77 -6.75
C LYS A 169 9.69 -4.97 -5.25
N LEU A 170 9.75 -3.87 -4.49
CA LEU A 170 9.61 -3.89 -3.02
C LEU A 170 8.15 -4.09 -2.58
N ASP A 171 7.22 -4.03 -3.51
CA ASP A 171 5.78 -4.29 -3.40
C ASP A 171 5.40 -5.74 -3.75
N GLU A 172 6.35 -6.54 -4.29
CA GLU A 172 6.11 -7.94 -4.65
C GLU A 172 6.68 -8.89 -3.59
N PRO A 173 5.83 -9.65 -2.85
CA PRO A 173 6.28 -10.50 -1.75
C PRO A 173 7.36 -11.51 -2.15
N LEU A 174 7.19 -12.18 -3.30
CA LEU A 174 8.16 -13.18 -3.76
C LEU A 174 9.51 -12.54 -4.12
N SER A 175 9.51 -11.30 -4.62
CA SER A 175 10.75 -10.55 -4.93
C SER A 175 11.52 -10.20 -3.65
N LEU A 176 10.83 -9.84 -2.57
CA LEU A 176 11.46 -9.61 -1.26
C LEU A 176 12.04 -10.90 -0.67
N ILE A 177 11.25 -11.98 -0.65
CA ILE A 177 11.67 -13.28 -0.09
C ILE A 177 12.90 -13.83 -0.82
N THR A 178 12.99 -13.61 -2.13
CA THR A 178 14.08 -14.12 -2.97
C THR A 178 15.20 -13.11 -3.21
N ASN A 179 15.19 -11.95 -2.56
CA ASN A 179 16.26 -10.95 -2.71
C ASN A 179 17.59 -11.47 -2.14
N PRO A 180 18.65 -11.65 -2.97
CA PRO A 180 19.88 -12.31 -2.56
C PRO A 180 20.70 -11.52 -1.56
N TYR A 181 20.41 -10.23 -1.38
CA TYR A 181 21.21 -9.37 -0.51
C TYR A 181 20.66 -9.22 0.90
N PHE A 182 19.38 -9.57 1.13
CA PHE A 182 18.85 -9.59 2.48
C PHE A 182 19.54 -10.69 3.29
N GLN A 183 20.03 -10.30 4.45
CA GLN A 183 20.71 -11.17 5.41
C GLN A 183 19.81 -11.44 6.62
N TYR A 184 18.92 -10.51 6.95
CA TYR A 184 18.10 -10.57 8.15
C TYR A 184 16.62 -10.62 7.81
N VAL A 185 15.88 -11.40 8.58
CA VAL A 185 14.42 -11.40 8.59
C VAL A 185 13.90 -11.44 10.01
N GLY A 186 12.89 -10.64 10.31
CA GLY A 186 12.13 -10.74 11.54
C GLY A 186 10.65 -10.60 11.25
N CYS A 187 9.84 -11.54 11.74
CA CYS A 187 8.42 -11.59 11.44
C CYS A 187 7.55 -11.63 12.70
N GLY A 188 6.38 -11.00 12.60
CA GLY A 188 5.27 -11.12 13.54
C GLY A 188 4.06 -11.73 12.85
N ALA A 189 3.25 -12.48 13.57
CA ALA A 189 2.03 -13.06 13.02
C ALA A 189 0.94 -13.12 14.09
N ALA A 190 -0.30 -13.03 13.65
CA ALA A 190 -1.47 -13.06 14.51
C ALA A 190 -2.70 -13.58 13.79
N VAL A 191 -3.69 -13.98 14.59
CA VAL A 191 -5.04 -14.28 14.13
C VAL A 191 -6.01 -13.27 14.73
N TYR A 192 -7.04 -12.88 13.98
CA TYR A 192 -8.07 -11.95 14.45
C TYR A 192 -9.34 -12.08 13.62
N ARG A 193 -10.45 -11.59 14.16
CA ARG A 193 -11.73 -11.48 13.44
C ARG A 193 -11.99 -10.03 13.07
N GLN A 194 -12.55 -9.81 11.89
CA GLN A 194 -12.86 -8.48 11.39
C GLN A 194 -14.14 -8.53 10.57
N PHE A 195 -15.06 -7.59 10.81
CA PHE A 195 -16.23 -7.41 9.97
C PHE A 195 -15.85 -6.72 8.65
N GLU A 196 -16.37 -7.25 7.55
CA GLU A 196 -16.33 -6.64 6.24
C GLU A 196 -17.77 -6.50 5.74
N ILE A 197 -18.28 -5.26 5.78
CA ILE A 197 -19.68 -4.91 5.51
C ILE A 197 -20.66 -5.58 6.49
N GLU A 198 -21.04 -6.84 6.25
CA GLU A 198 -21.96 -7.64 7.08
C GLU A 198 -21.38 -9.01 7.49
N ASP A 199 -20.27 -9.44 6.88
CA ASP A 199 -19.65 -10.74 7.16
C ASP A 199 -18.49 -10.62 8.15
N GLU A 200 -18.48 -11.49 9.16
CA GLU A 200 -17.32 -11.63 10.05
C GLU A 200 -16.31 -12.58 9.43
N LEU A 201 -15.11 -12.08 9.14
CA LEU A 201 -14.03 -12.86 8.55
C LEU A 201 -12.98 -13.24 9.60
N PHE A 202 -12.55 -14.50 9.55
CA PHE A 202 -11.44 -15.04 10.32
C PHE A 202 -10.16 -14.83 9.53
N ARG A 203 -9.25 -14.03 10.07
CA ARG A 203 -8.04 -13.59 9.39
C ARG A 203 -6.79 -14.08 10.10
N THR A 204 -5.79 -14.41 9.30
CA THR A 204 -4.42 -14.67 9.76
C THR A 204 -3.49 -13.75 9.00
N ILE A 205 -2.70 -12.99 9.75
CA ILE A 205 -1.73 -12.04 9.21
C ILE A 205 -0.30 -12.51 9.50
N LEU A 206 0.58 -12.30 8.52
CA LEU A 206 2.02 -12.45 8.63
C LEU A 206 2.67 -11.15 8.15
N VAL A 207 3.42 -10.50 9.03
CA VAL A 207 4.25 -9.34 8.69
C VAL A 207 5.71 -9.76 8.78
N CYS A 208 6.51 -9.51 7.75
CA CYS A 208 7.95 -9.77 7.78
C CYS A 208 8.74 -8.53 7.36
N ASN A 209 9.74 -8.19 8.18
CA ASN A 209 10.72 -7.16 7.94
C ASN A 209 12.03 -7.79 7.45
N TYR A 210 12.64 -7.22 6.42
CA TYR A 210 13.88 -7.69 5.81
C TYR A 210 14.93 -6.59 5.76
N GLY A 211 16.20 -6.98 5.92
CA GLY A 211 17.29 -6.05 5.77
C GLY A 211 18.66 -6.72 5.56
N PRO A 212 19.70 -5.92 5.33
CA PRO A 212 19.63 -4.47 5.14
C PRO A 212 18.97 -4.09 3.80
N LEU A 213 18.27 -2.94 3.74
CA LEU A 213 17.81 -2.28 2.50
C LEU A 213 18.79 -1.14 2.16
N ASN A 214 19.37 -1.13 0.95
CA ASN A 214 20.37 -0.18 0.49
C ASN A 214 20.10 0.19 -0.98
N ASP A 215 20.58 1.35 -1.41
CA ASP A 215 20.25 1.89 -2.75
C ASP A 215 20.91 1.09 -3.90
N SER A 216 21.80 0.14 -3.59
CA SER A 216 22.53 -0.67 -4.58
C SER A 216 21.73 -1.87 -5.09
N TYR A 217 20.62 -2.24 -4.43
CA TYR A 217 19.79 -3.38 -4.83
C TYR A 217 19.05 -3.20 -6.14
N ALA A 218 18.88 -1.96 -6.61
CA ALA A 218 18.14 -1.66 -7.82
C ALA A 218 18.91 -1.91 -9.14
N LYS A 219 20.22 -2.21 -9.08
CA LYS A 219 21.07 -2.18 -10.29
C LYS A 219 21.78 -3.47 -10.69
N TYR A 220 21.85 -4.49 -9.83
CA TYR A 220 22.68 -5.67 -10.14
C TYR A 220 21.95 -6.99 -9.91
N HIS A 221 21.77 -7.72 -11.01
CA HIS A 221 21.19 -9.05 -11.08
C HIS A 221 22.32 -10.08 -11.28
N PRO A 222 22.77 -10.73 -10.20
CA PRO A 222 23.83 -11.69 -10.31
C PRO A 222 23.25 -12.99 -10.88
N SER A 223 23.55 -13.27 -12.14
CA SER A 223 23.42 -14.62 -12.71
C SER A 223 24.78 -15.31 -12.67
N GLY A 224 24.80 -16.55 -12.23
CA GLY A 224 26.01 -17.36 -12.17
C GLY A 224 25.86 -18.57 -11.26
N THR A 225 26.88 -19.43 -11.26
CA THR A 225 26.90 -20.64 -10.44
C THR A 225 26.67 -20.29 -8.97
N PRO A 226 25.77 -21.00 -8.25
CA PRO A 226 25.53 -20.76 -6.83
C PRO A 226 26.83 -20.68 -6.04
N CYS A 227 26.88 -19.76 -5.08
CA CYS A 227 28.02 -19.56 -4.18
C CYS A 227 29.30 -18.99 -4.83
N SER A 228 29.34 -18.78 -6.15
CA SER A 228 30.54 -18.23 -6.83
C SER A 228 30.80 -16.75 -6.53
N ARG A 229 29.83 -16.04 -5.95
CA ARG A 229 29.92 -14.60 -5.63
C ARG A 229 29.39 -14.28 -4.23
N CYS A 230 29.54 -15.20 -3.28
CA CYS A 230 29.17 -14.93 -1.89
C CYS A 230 29.84 -13.62 -1.40
N PRO A 231 29.09 -12.70 -0.76
CA PRO A 231 29.64 -11.47 -0.19
C PRO A 231 30.79 -11.73 0.79
N ASN A 232 31.66 -10.72 1.00
CA ASN A 232 32.84 -10.85 1.87
C ASN A 232 32.50 -11.45 3.24
N LYS A 233 33.33 -12.40 3.71
CA LYS A 233 33.18 -13.18 4.96
C LYS A 233 32.02 -14.18 4.97
N THR A 234 31.33 -14.37 3.85
CA THR A 234 30.29 -15.38 3.72
C THR A 234 30.70 -16.47 2.75
N LYS A 235 30.24 -17.71 2.97
CA LYS A 235 30.45 -18.83 2.07
C LYS A 235 29.32 -19.83 2.17
N CYS A 236 29.16 -20.63 1.12
CA CYS A 236 28.33 -21.82 1.20
C CYS A 236 29.06 -22.95 1.92
N SER A 237 28.27 -23.84 2.50
CA SER A 237 28.75 -25.07 3.13
C SER A 237 27.92 -26.24 2.67
N GLN A 238 28.57 -27.28 2.16
CA GLN A 238 27.90 -28.54 1.78
C GLN A 238 27.28 -29.26 3.00
N ASP A 239 27.79 -28.98 4.20
CA ASP A 239 27.25 -29.52 5.46
C ASP A 239 26.04 -28.71 5.98
N SER A 240 25.66 -27.62 5.31
CA SER A 240 24.48 -26.82 5.67
C SER A 240 23.19 -27.49 5.21
N LEU A 241 22.09 -27.26 5.94
CA LEU A 241 20.73 -27.57 5.47
C LEU A 241 20.37 -26.80 4.18
N TYR A 242 21.10 -25.72 3.90
CA TYR A 242 20.91 -24.85 2.75
C TYR A 242 22.26 -24.68 2.02
N PRO A 243 22.71 -25.69 1.26
CA PRO A 243 24.06 -25.71 0.68
C PRO A 243 24.29 -24.69 -0.44
N SER A 244 23.23 -24.09 -0.97
CA SER A 244 23.28 -23.07 -2.02
C SER A 244 23.19 -21.64 -1.49
N LEU A 245 23.24 -21.45 -0.16
CA LEU A 245 23.14 -20.15 0.49
C LEU A 245 24.46 -19.74 1.16
N CYS A 246 24.78 -18.45 1.04
CA CYS A 246 25.94 -17.82 1.67
C CYS A 246 25.61 -17.48 3.13
N PHE A 247 26.41 -17.98 4.07
CA PHE A 247 26.34 -17.64 5.50
C PHE A 247 27.68 -17.10 5.99
N GLU A 248 27.68 -16.28 7.05
CA GLU A 248 28.91 -15.77 7.65
C GLU A 248 29.72 -16.90 8.30
N THR A 249 31.03 -16.93 8.03
CA THR A 249 31.92 -18.05 8.39
C THR A 249 32.08 -18.34 9.88
N MET A 250 31.64 -17.44 10.76
CA MET A 250 31.74 -17.58 12.22
C MET A 250 30.68 -18.54 12.82
N ILE A 251 29.68 -18.94 12.04
CA ILE A 251 28.60 -19.83 12.47
C ILE A 251 28.62 -21.09 11.60
N THR A 252 29.61 -21.95 11.80
CA THR A 252 29.35 -23.38 11.56
C THR A 252 28.30 -23.80 12.58
N PRO A 253 27.14 -24.37 12.19
CA PRO A 253 26.22 -24.98 13.13
C PRO A 253 26.89 -26.24 13.70
N VAL A 254 27.72 -26.05 14.73
CA VAL A 254 28.16 -27.14 15.58
C VAL A 254 26.95 -27.55 16.40
N ASN A 255 26.17 -28.49 15.88
CA ASN A 255 25.72 -29.63 16.66
C ASN A 255 25.28 -30.79 15.76
N ARG A 256 26.29 -31.57 15.38
CA ARG A 256 26.25 -32.90 14.72
C ARG A 256 25.52 -33.99 15.55
N LYS A 257 24.65 -33.65 16.51
CA LYS A 257 23.95 -34.60 17.39
C LYS A 257 22.42 -34.57 17.34
N LEU A 258 21.78 -33.60 16.68
CA LEU A 258 20.30 -33.52 16.63
C LEU A 258 19.66 -34.11 15.37
N SER A 259 20.46 -34.59 14.41
CA SER A 259 19.99 -35.16 13.13
C SER A 259 19.60 -36.64 13.17
N ARG A 260 19.66 -37.31 14.34
CA ARG A 260 19.26 -38.73 14.49
C ARG A 260 18.06 -39.00 15.39
N LYS A 261 17.45 -38.00 16.05
CA LYS A 261 16.34 -38.24 17.00
C LYS A 261 14.99 -37.59 16.69
N ILE A 262 14.88 -36.74 15.67
CA ILE A 262 13.57 -36.20 15.27
C ILE A 262 13.03 -37.09 14.14
N LYS A 263 12.54 -38.28 14.53
CA LYS A 263 11.45 -38.89 13.78
C LYS A 263 10.23 -38.01 14.01
N LEU A 264 9.64 -37.56 12.91
CA LEU A 264 8.37 -36.85 12.83
C LEU A 264 7.37 -37.45 13.83
N ARG A 265 6.86 -36.60 14.72
CA ARG A 265 5.56 -36.82 15.34
C ARG A 265 4.83 -35.48 15.27
N ASP A 266 3.90 -35.43 14.34
CA ASP A 266 2.88 -34.40 14.24
C ASP A 266 2.00 -34.44 15.52
N ASP A 267 1.32 -33.32 15.73
CA ASP A 267 0.33 -33.04 16.79
C ASP A 267 0.87 -32.63 18.17
N TYR A 268 0.70 -31.35 18.51
CA TYR A 268 0.22 -30.96 19.83
C TYR A 268 -0.37 -29.53 19.83
N TYR A 269 -1.68 -29.47 20.12
CA TYR A 269 -2.42 -28.29 20.60
C TYR A 269 -1.87 -27.85 21.97
N VAL A 270 -1.86 -26.55 22.28
CA VAL A 270 -1.67 -26.08 23.67
C VAL A 270 -2.64 -24.94 23.98
N GLU A 271 -3.45 -25.20 25.00
CA GLU A 271 -4.43 -24.33 25.65
C GLU A 271 -3.79 -23.21 26.48
N SER A 272 -4.59 -22.16 26.67
CA SER A 272 -4.36 -20.97 27.50
C SER A 272 -4.43 -21.26 29.00
N HIS A 273 -3.59 -20.59 29.78
CA HIS A 273 -3.89 -20.28 31.18
C HIS A 273 -3.36 -18.88 31.57
N ASP A 274 -4.26 -18.12 32.19
CA ASP A 274 -4.11 -16.80 32.81
C ASP A 274 -3.32 -16.83 34.13
N ALA A 275 -2.74 -15.69 34.53
CA ALA A 275 -2.86 -15.07 35.86
C ALA A 275 -1.85 -13.92 36.08
N ASP A 276 -2.43 -12.72 36.23
CA ASP A 276 -2.25 -11.71 37.28
C ASP A 276 -1.07 -10.72 37.37
N ASP A 277 -1.51 -9.48 37.60
CA ASP A 277 -0.88 -8.18 37.84
C ASP A 277 -0.04 -8.09 39.12
N GLU A 278 0.95 -7.16 39.13
CA GLU A 278 1.19 -6.29 40.30
C GLU A 278 1.94 -4.99 39.93
N MET A 279 1.61 -3.91 40.66
CA MET A 279 1.75 -2.49 40.34
C MET A 279 2.76 -1.77 41.28
N ILE A 280 3.70 -0.97 40.71
CA ILE A 280 4.46 0.25 41.17
C ILE A 280 5.13 0.32 42.58
N PRO A 281 6.18 1.17 42.86
CA PRO A 281 6.13 2.65 42.80
C PRO A 281 7.34 3.40 42.19
N GLU A 282 7.08 4.69 41.96
CA GLU A 282 7.83 5.81 41.39
C GLU A 282 9.25 6.07 41.92
N LEU A 283 10.10 6.70 41.09
CA LEU A 283 11.17 7.57 41.55
C LEU A 283 11.41 8.74 40.57
N GLN A 284 11.65 9.90 41.16
CA GLN A 284 11.53 11.25 40.63
C GLN A 284 12.70 11.68 39.71
N LEU A 285 12.35 12.62 38.82
CA LEU A 285 13.23 13.39 37.94
C LEU A 285 14.00 14.46 38.72
N GLU A 286 15.29 14.60 38.44
CA GLU A 286 16.03 15.85 38.60
C GLU A 286 16.59 16.29 37.24
N ASP A 287 16.50 17.59 37.03
CA ASP A 287 16.69 18.40 35.83
C ASP A 287 18.15 18.88 35.75
N ASP A 288 18.80 18.80 34.59
CA ASP A 288 19.89 19.74 34.26
C ASP A 288 20.17 19.82 32.75
N GLY A 289 20.26 21.06 32.26
CA GLY A 289 21.38 21.44 31.39
C GLY A 289 21.18 21.40 29.89
N THR A 290 20.68 22.50 29.33
CA THR A 290 20.72 22.88 27.91
C THR A 290 22.16 23.06 27.40
N GLN A 291 22.44 22.68 26.15
CA GLN A 291 23.35 23.47 25.30
C GLN A 291 23.15 23.25 23.80
N SER A 292 22.82 24.36 23.12
CA SER A 292 22.71 24.52 21.67
C SER A 292 24.07 24.71 21.01
N VAL A 293 24.25 24.17 19.81
CA VAL A 293 25.31 24.61 18.88
C VAL A 293 24.66 25.00 17.55
N THR A 294 24.84 26.27 17.19
CA THR A 294 24.42 26.92 15.94
C THR A 294 25.50 26.75 14.87
N ASP A 295 25.12 26.41 13.64
CA ASP A 295 25.92 26.67 12.44
C ASP A 295 25.12 27.52 11.45
N HIS A 296 25.60 28.76 11.25
CA HIS A 296 25.09 29.72 10.28
C HIS A 296 26.08 29.81 9.11
N HIS A 297 25.63 29.47 7.89
CA HIS A 297 25.75 30.27 6.66
C HIS A 297 25.61 29.42 5.39
N ASN A 298 24.40 29.41 4.81
CA ASN A 298 24.09 29.30 3.36
C ASN A 298 22.56 29.29 3.06
N ASN A 299 21.77 30.10 3.78
CA ASN A 299 20.29 30.01 3.75
C ASN A 299 19.54 31.20 3.10
N THR A 300 20.21 32.25 2.62
CA THR A 300 19.52 33.50 2.24
C THR A 300 18.91 33.53 0.83
N GLU A 301 19.47 32.81 -0.15
CA GLU A 301 18.89 32.77 -1.51
C GLU A 301 17.78 31.73 -1.67
N THR A 302 17.91 30.57 -1.02
CA THR A 302 16.90 29.51 -0.96
C THR A 302 15.63 30.00 -0.27
N THR A 303 15.76 30.74 0.84
CA THR A 303 14.63 31.27 1.62
C THR A 303 13.83 32.35 0.88
N ASN A 304 14.48 33.21 0.09
CA ASN A 304 13.78 34.23 -0.70
C ASN A 304 12.95 33.61 -1.84
N ASN A 305 13.47 32.57 -2.50
CA ASN A 305 12.76 31.89 -3.59
C ASN A 305 11.57 31.06 -3.06
N GLU A 306 11.73 30.43 -1.90
CA GLU A 306 10.64 29.74 -1.19
C GLU A 306 9.56 30.70 -0.70
N ARG A 307 9.97 31.87 -0.17
CA ARG A 307 9.04 32.92 0.27
C ARG A 307 8.20 33.46 -0.89
N MET A 308 8.82 33.79 -2.02
CA MET A 308 8.08 34.25 -3.21
C MET A 308 7.14 33.17 -3.77
N LYS A 309 7.55 31.90 -3.78
CA LYS A 309 6.66 30.78 -4.16
C LYS A 309 5.47 30.65 -3.22
N LYS A 310 5.68 30.82 -1.91
CA LYS A 310 4.62 30.76 -0.90
C LYS A 310 3.64 31.92 -1.05
N GLU A 311 4.13 33.15 -1.28
CA GLU A 311 3.30 34.34 -1.50
C GLU A 311 2.46 34.22 -2.78
N LYS A 312 3.06 33.79 -3.90
CA LYS A 312 2.34 33.56 -5.17
C LYS A 312 1.29 32.46 -5.07
N LEU A 313 1.58 31.39 -4.33
CA LEU A 313 0.63 30.31 -4.08
C LEU A 313 -0.53 30.77 -3.18
N MET A 314 -0.25 31.59 -2.15
CA MET A 314 -1.28 32.17 -1.29
C MET A 314 -2.22 33.09 -2.08
N GLN A 315 -1.69 33.88 -3.00
CA GLN A 315 -2.49 34.76 -3.84
C GLN A 315 -3.39 33.99 -4.80
N LYS A 316 -2.97 32.81 -5.30
CA LYS A 316 -3.81 31.92 -6.11
C LYS A 316 -5.11 31.55 -5.39
N TYR A 317 -5.02 31.01 -4.18
CA TYR A 317 -6.20 30.50 -3.47
C TYR A 317 -7.05 31.59 -2.83
N CYS A 318 -6.45 32.71 -2.43
CA CYS A 318 -7.20 33.86 -1.93
C CYS A 318 -7.99 34.60 -3.01
N GLY A 319 -7.67 34.37 -4.30
CA GLY A 319 -8.45 34.86 -5.43
C GLY A 319 -9.64 33.97 -5.81
N ILE A 320 -9.76 32.77 -5.23
CA ILE A 320 -10.89 31.86 -5.47
C ILE A 320 -12.04 32.28 -4.56
N ILE A 321 -13.17 32.64 -5.18
CA ILE A 321 -14.43 32.90 -4.50
C ILE A 321 -15.35 31.73 -4.83
N CYS A 322 -15.67 30.92 -3.81
CA CYS A 322 -16.66 29.85 -3.96
C CYS A 322 -18.08 30.43 -4.06
N ASP A 323 -19.01 29.67 -4.64
CA ASP A 323 -20.39 30.11 -4.87
C ASP A 323 -21.13 30.52 -3.59
N ASN A 324 -20.75 29.94 -2.45
CA ASN A 324 -21.29 30.28 -1.13
C ASN A 324 -20.63 31.52 -0.48
N GLY A 325 -19.68 32.17 -1.16
CA GLY A 325 -18.93 33.32 -0.64
C GLY A 325 -17.87 32.96 0.42
N GLY A 326 -17.64 31.67 0.69
CA GLY A 326 -16.67 31.21 1.68
C GLY A 326 -15.22 31.48 1.29
N ASN A 327 -14.36 31.68 2.28
CA ASN A 327 -12.92 31.83 2.05
C ASN A 327 -12.28 30.47 1.82
N HIS A 328 -11.53 30.34 0.72
CA HIS A 328 -10.86 29.09 0.39
C HIS A 328 -9.96 28.60 1.54
N THR A 329 -9.96 27.29 1.85
CA THR A 329 -9.22 26.67 2.97
C THR A 329 -7.75 27.08 3.00
N LEU A 330 -7.06 27.01 1.86
CA LEU A 330 -5.66 27.43 1.74
C LEU A 330 -5.44 28.96 1.80
N CYS A 331 -6.49 29.75 1.62
CA CYS A 331 -6.44 31.18 1.89
C CYS A 331 -6.59 31.46 3.39
N LYS A 332 -7.61 30.86 4.02
CA LYS A 332 -7.97 31.06 5.43
C LYS A 332 -6.88 30.56 6.38
N TYR A 333 -6.34 29.36 6.15
CA TYR A 333 -5.39 28.72 7.05
C TYR A 333 -3.96 28.72 6.47
N LYS A 334 -2.96 28.85 7.36
CA LYS A 334 -1.53 28.86 7.00
C LYS A 334 -0.73 27.71 7.63
N GLY A 335 -1.35 26.92 8.49
CA GLY A 335 -0.74 25.81 9.22
C GLY A 335 -1.80 25.06 10.03
N LYS A 336 -1.34 24.19 10.93
CA LYS A 336 -2.21 23.49 11.86
C LYS A 336 -2.85 24.44 12.86
N THR A 337 -3.94 23.99 13.48
CA THR A 337 -4.58 24.71 14.59
C THR A 337 -3.68 24.79 15.82
N ASP A 338 -3.87 25.85 16.61
CA ASP A 338 -3.24 26.01 17.93
C ASP A 338 -4.02 25.29 19.04
N LYS A 339 -5.25 24.83 18.76
CA LYS A 339 -6.09 24.07 19.71
C LYS A 339 -5.50 22.69 20.03
N PHE A 340 -4.65 22.16 19.15
CA PHE A 340 -4.02 20.85 19.26
C PHE A 340 -2.51 21.00 19.18
N GLU A 341 -1.82 20.62 20.26
CA GLU A 341 -0.36 20.64 20.35
C GLU A 341 0.24 19.77 19.23
N GLU A 342 -0.31 18.59 18.99
CA GLU A 342 0.07 17.69 17.89
C GLU A 342 -1.03 17.62 16.81
N ALA A 343 -0.63 17.80 15.55
CA ALA A 343 -1.45 17.46 14.38
C ALA A 343 -0.54 16.76 13.34
N VAL A 344 -0.57 15.44 13.32
CA VAL A 344 0.37 14.59 12.57
C VAL A 344 -0.34 13.98 11.37
N PRO A 345 0.08 14.28 10.13
CA PRO A 345 -0.44 13.62 8.93
C PRO A 345 -0.14 12.12 8.96
N LEU A 346 -1.09 11.32 8.48
CA LEU A 346 -1.05 9.86 8.60
C LEU A 346 -1.08 9.13 7.25
N LEU A 347 -1.54 9.77 6.17
CA LEU A 347 -1.62 9.12 4.87
C LEU A 347 -0.25 9.06 4.20
N SER A 348 0.29 7.85 4.12
CA SER A 348 1.46 7.55 3.31
C SER A 348 1.14 7.35 1.83
N SER A 349 2.18 7.27 0.98
CA SER A 349 2.02 6.99 -0.44
C SER A 349 1.27 5.68 -0.71
N LYS A 350 1.56 4.61 0.05
CA LYS A 350 0.86 3.33 -0.07
C LYS A 350 -0.59 3.43 0.40
N SER A 351 -0.84 4.10 1.52
CA SER A 351 -2.19 4.34 2.03
C SER A 351 -3.05 5.10 1.02
N LYS A 352 -2.47 6.07 0.31
CA LYS A 352 -3.13 6.84 -0.76
C LYS A 352 -3.48 5.95 -1.96
N GLN A 353 -2.54 5.10 -2.40
CA GLN A 353 -2.78 4.14 -3.48
C GLN A 353 -3.88 3.14 -3.13
N TYR A 354 -3.84 2.58 -1.92
CA TYR A 354 -4.86 1.65 -1.45
C TYR A 354 -6.23 2.33 -1.33
N LEU A 355 -6.29 3.56 -0.81
CA LEU A 355 -7.53 4.32 -0.73
C LEU A 355 -8.08 4.59 -2.14
N LEU A 356 -7.26 5.02 -3.10
CA LEU A 356 -7.65 5.20 -4.50
C LEU A 356 -8.19 3.89 -5.11
N PHE A 357 -7.47 2.77 -4.90
CA PHE A 357 -7.89 1.45 -5.36
C PHE A 357 -9.26 1.08 -4.81
N MET A 358 -9.50 1.25 -3.50
CA MET A 358 -10.80 0.94 -2.89
C MET A 358 -11.95 1.76 -3.48
N HIS A 359 -11.72 3.03 -3.78
CA HIS A 359 -12.74 3.86 -4.44
C HIS A 359 -13.03 3.35 -5.85
N ASN A 360 -12.00 3.05 -6.64
CA ASN A 360 -12.17 2.57 -8.00
C ASN A 360 -12.74 1.14 -8.05
N ASP A 361 -12.33 0.23 -7.17
CA ASP A 361 -12.88 -1.13 -7.12
C ASP A 361 -14.36 -1.12 -6.73
N MET A 362 -14.75 -0.28 -5.77
CA MET A 362 -16.17 -0.08 -5.43
C MET A 362 -16.94 0.52 -6.61
N ARG A 363 -16.44 1.60 -7.23
CA ARG A 363 -17.07 2.22 -8.41
C ARG A 363 -17.21 1.22 -9.56
N ASN A 364 -16.18 0.40 -9.80
CA ASN A 364 -16.18 -0.62 -10.84
C ASN A 364 -17.25 -1.68 -10.58
N SER A 365 -17.33 -2.15 -9.34
CA SER A 365 -18.31 -3.14 -8.91
C SER A 365 -19.73 -2.60 -8.93
N HIS A 366 -19.92 -1.30 -8.65
CA HIS A 366 -21.21 -0.62 -8.78
C HIS A 366 -21.62 -0.44 -10.26
N ALA A 367 -20.66 -0.08 -11.12
CA ALA A 367 -20.93 0.17 -12.54
C ALA A 367 -21.28 -1.10 -13.34
N GLY A 368 -20.87 -2.29 -12.87
CA GLY A 368 -21.23 -3.59 -13.44
C GLY A 368 -20.59 -4.75 -12.68
N ASP A 369 -21.07 -5.97 -12.91
CA ASP A 369 -20.50 -7.17 -12.30
C ASP A 369 -19.18 -7.61 -12.99
N LYS A 370 -18.31 -8.33 -12.27
CA LYS A 370 -17.13 -9.01 -12.83
C LYS A 370 -17.48 -10.35 -13.48
N SER A 371 -18.73 -10.83 -13.35
CA SER A 371 -19.17 -12.12 -13.87
C SER A 371 -20.03 -11.97 -15.14
N ASP A 372 -19.77 -12.81 -16.15
CA ASP A 372 -20.56 -12.91 -17.40
C ASP A 372 -22.03 -13.34 -17.19
N ASN A 373 -22.50 -13.40 -15.95
CA ASN A 373 -23.89 -13.70 -15.61
C ASN A 373 -24.58 -12.38 -15.26
N LEU A 374 -25.58 -12.03 -16.07
CA LEU A 374 -26.51 -10.90 -15.90
C LEU A 374 -27.40 -11.07 -14.65
N GLU A 375 -26.83 -11.38 -13.49
CA GLU A 375 -27.54 -11.33 -12.21
C GLU A 375 -27.29 -9.99 -11.52
N PRO A 376 -28.31 -9.39 -10.89
CA PRO A 376 -28.14 -8.21 -10.05
C PRO A 376 -27.09 -8.47 -8.96
N ASN A 377 -26.24 -7.48 -8.72
CA ASN A 377 -25.23 -7.46 -7.67
C ASN A 377 -25.84 -7.98 -6.34
N PRO A 378 -25.22 -8.94 -5.63
CA PRO A 378 -25.77 -9.45 -4.38
C PRO A 378 -25.74 -8.34 -3.33
N GLY A 379 -26.86 -7.64 -3.18
CA GLY A 379 -27.11 -6.77 -2.03
C GLY A 379 -28.11 -5.64 -2.24
N TYR A 380 -28.14 -4.97 -3.40
CA TYR A 380 -28.86 -3.68 -3.51
C TYR A 380 -29.36 -3.41 -4.93
N ASP A 381 -30.68 -3.17 -5.09
CA ASP A 381 -31.40 -2.93 -6.37
C ASP A 381 -31.02 -1.59 -7.06
N LEU A 382 -29.77 -1.15 -7.05
CA LEU A 382 -29.34 0.04 -7.80
C LEU A 382 -28.98 -0.34 -9.25
N PRO A 383 -29.41 0.45 -10.25
CA PRO A 383 -29.05 0.22 -11.64
C PRO A 383 -27.55 0.42 -11.92
N TRP A 384 -27.06 -0.18 -13.00
CA TRP A 384 -25.69 0.03 -13.46
C TRP A 384 -25.43 1.43 -14.00
N ALA A 385 -24.15 1.81 -14.01
CA ALA A 385 -23.69 3.13 -14.41
C ALA A 385 -23.00 3.09 -15.78
N ALA A 386 -23.51 3.88 -16.72
CA ALA A 386 -23.02 3.93 -18.10
C ALA A 386 -21.77 4.80 -18.30
N ASN A 387 -21.54 5.76 -17.40
CA ASN A 387 -20.55 6.82 -17.55
C ASN A 387 -19.62 6.95 -16.33
N MET A 388 -19.56 5.95 -15.45
CA MET A 388 -18.78 5.99 -14.21
C MET A 388 -17.30 6.17 -14.49
N ARG A 389 -16.67 7.26 -14.02
CA ARG A 389 -15.25 7.52 -14.28
C ARG A 389 -14.32 6.82 -13.30
N GLU A 390 -13.15 6.41 -13.79
CA GLU A 390 -12.01 6.04 -12.96
C GLU A 390 -11.45 7.29 -12.27
N LEU A 391 -11.28 7.23 -10.95
CA LEU A 391 -10.64 8.30 -10.18
C LEU A 391 -9.13 8.22 -10.33
N VAL A 392 -8.50 9.40 -10.38
CA VAL A 392 -7.05 9.58 -10.35
C VAL A 392 -6.67 10.45 -9.17
N TRP A 393 -5.55 10.13 -8.51
CA TRP A 393 -5.05 10.92 -7.40
C TRP A 393 -4.58 12.32 -7.84
N ASN A 394 -5.08 13.35 -7.17
CA ASN A 394 -4.75 14.75 -7.43
C ASN A 394 -4.07 15.38 -6.21
N LYS A 395 -2.82 15.79 -6.38
CA LYS A 395 -1.98 16.40 -5.31
C LYS A 395 -2.49 17.76 -4.83
N GLU A 396 -3.19 18.52 -5.67
CA GLU A 396 -3.78 19.80 -5.26
C GLU A 396 -4.97 19.56 -4.33
N LEU A 397 -5.86 18.61 -4.67
CA LEU A 397 -6.98 18.22 -3.80
C LEU A 397 -6.49 17.64 -2.46
N GLU A 398 -5.46 16.79 -2.48
CA GLU A 398 -4.80 16.26 -1.27
C GLU A 398 -4.29 17.38 -0.37
N LYS A 399 -3.62 18.39 -0.94
CA LYS A 399 -3.09 19.51 -0.19
C LYS A 399 -4.19 20.32 0.49
N ILE A 400 -5.31 20.53 -0.21
CA ILE A 400 -6.46 21.25 0.35
C ILE A 400 -7.09 20.43 1.48
N ALA A 401 -7.28 19.12 1.28
CA ALA A 401 -7.79 18.19 2.29
C ALA A 401 -6.89 18.16 3.53
N LEU A 402 -5.57 18.14 3.34
CA LEU A 402 -4.61 18.15 4.45
C LEU A 402 -4.69 19.42 5.27
N MET A 403 -4.80 20.59 4.62
CA MET A 403 -4.95 21.84 5.36
C MET A 403 -6.21 21.86 6.24
N TRP A 404 -7.33 21.32 5.75
CA TRP A 404 -8.54 21.21 6.55
C TRP A 404 -8.38 20.20 7.69
N ALA A 405 -7.82 19.02 7.42
CA ALA A 405 -7.59 17.98 8.43
C ALA A 405 -6.68 18.48 9.58
N LEU A 406 -5.70 19.34 9.28
CA LEU A 406 -4.82 19.98 10.27
C LEU A 406 -5.52 21.01 11.18
N GLN A 407 -6.77 21.37 10.90
CA GLN A 407 -7.57 22.21 11.80
C GLN A 407 -8.20 21.40 12.93
N CYS A 408 -8.19 20.06 12.82
CA CYS A 408 -8.74 19.15 13.81
C CYS A 408 -10.23 19.38 14.10
N GLU A 409 -10.98 19.97 13.17
CA GLU A 409 -12.41 20.26 13.33
C GLU A 409 -13.26 19.16 12.69
N ALA A 410 -14.43 18.91 13.28
CA ALA A 410 -15.42 18.00 12.71
C ALA A 410 -16.14 18.71 11.55
N GLY A 411 -16.50 17.95 10.51
CA GLY A 411 -17.26 18.48 9.37
C GLY A 411 -16.40 18.87 8.18
N THR A 412 -16.94 19.78 7.38
CA THR A 412 -16.36 20.21 6.11
C THR A 412 -15.95 21.68 6.14
N ASP A 413 -14.91 22.05 5.38
CA ASP A 413 -14.51 23.45 5.25
C ASP A 413 -15.56 24.28 4.46
N GLU A 414 -15.37 25.60 4.36
CA GLU A 414 -16.31 26.47 3.64
C GLU A 414 -16.09 26.48 2.12
N CYS A 415 -14.85 26.35 1.65
CA CYS A 415 -14.49 26.55 0.25
C CYS A 415 -13.17 25.84 -0.09
N ARG A 416 -13.20 25.02 -1.15
CA ARG A 416 -12.06 24.16 -1.55
C ARG A 416 -11.94 23.98 -3.07
N ASP A 417 -12.59 24.86 -3.81
CA ASP A 417 -12.67 24.80 -5.26
C ASP A 417 -11.30 25.03 -5.92
N VAL A 418 -11.10 24.44 -7.08
CA VAL A 418 -9.83 24.52 -7.82
C VAL A 418 -10.03 25.15 -9.18
N TYR A 419 -8.99 25.78 -9.73
CA TYR A 419 -9.04 26.26 -11.12
C TYR A 419 -8.85 25.12 -12.10
N GLU A 420 -9.62 25.15 -13.18
CA GLU A 420 -9.33 24.38 -14.38
C GLU A 420 -8.06 24.92 -15.05
N LYS A 421 -7.15 24.04 -15.49
CA LYS A 421 -5.83 24.47 -16.01
C LYS A 421 -5.92 25.37 -17.25
N ASP A 422 -7.00 25.25 -18.03
CA ASP A 422 -7.12 25.86 -19.36
C ASP A 422 -8.26 26.88 -19.48
N GLN A 423 -9.08 27.03 -18.45
CA GLN A 423 -10.21 27.97 -18.44
C GLN A 423 -10.20 28.63 -17.07
N SER A 424 -10.23 29.96 -17.01
CA SER A 424 -10.28 30.76 -15.78
C SER A 424 -11.58 30.59 -14.97
N LYS A 425 -12.14 29.37 -14.99
CA LYS A 425 -13.34 28.90 -14.32
C LYS A 425 -12.93 27.99 -13.17
N THR A 426 -13.66 28.10 -12.06
CA THR A 426 -13.51 27.22 -10.91
C THR A 426 -14.28 25.91 -11.14
N ILE A 427 -13.71 24.83 -10.63
CA ILE A 427 -14.34 23.51 -10.54
C ILE A 427 -14.78 23.36 -9.08
N TYR A 428 -16.08 23.15 -8.88
CA TYR A 428 -16.62 22.82 -7.57
C TYR A 428 -15.99 21.53 -7.05
N VAL A 429 -15.62 21.51 -5.77
CA VAL A 429 -15.00 20.35 -5.11
C VAL A 429 -15.82 19.93 -3.90
N SER A 430 -16.37 18.71 -3.97
CA SER A 430 -17.08 18.11 -2.84
C SER A 430 -16.10 17.49 -1.85
N GLN A 431 -16.54 17.32 -0.61
CA GLN A 431 -15.71 16.79 0.47
C GLN A 431 -16.49 15.78 1.29
N LEU A 432 -15.89 14.60 1.46
CA LEU A 432 -16.30 13.65 2.47
C LEU A 432 -15.40 13.80 3.68
N HIS A 433 -15.99 13.75 4.86
CA HIS A 433 -15.31 13.88 6.12
C HIS A 433 -15.68 12.71 7.04
N HIS A 434 -14.77 12.35 7.92
CA HIS A 434 -15.00 11.37 8.96
C HIS A 434 -14.12 11.72 10.17
N MET A 435 -14.68 11.60 11.37
CA MET A 435 -13.99 11.89 12.61
C MET A 435 -14.17 10.74 13.60
N VAL A 436 -13.06 10.29 14.18
CA VAL A 436 -13.06 9.32 15.27
C VAL A 436 -12.49 9.99 16.50
N ASN A 437 -13.26 10.03 17.60
CA ASN A 437 -12.70 10.40 18.89
C ASN A 437 -11.67 9.33 19.28
N TRP A 438 -10.47 9.76 19.60
CA TRP A 438 -9.28 8.95 19.79
C TRP A 438 -8.77 9.00 21.24
N THR A 439 -9.43 9.77 22.09
CA THR A 439 -9.07 9.99 23.49
C THR A 439 -9.03 8.67 24.26
N GLY A 440 -7.91 8.37 24.91
CA GLY A 440 -7.76 7.15 25.71
C GLY A 440 -7.74 5.84 24.91
N MET A 441 -7.67 5.93 23.58
CA MET A 441 -7.55 4.78 22.69
C MET A 441 -6.15 4.78 22.05
N ASP A 442 -5.51 3.62 21.98
CA ASP A 442 -4.15 3.48 21.42
C ASP A 442 -4.18 2.83 20.00
N VAL A 443 -5.36 2.37 19.58
CA VAL A 443 -5.78 1.69 18.36
C VAL A 443 -5.90 2.50 17.02
N PHE A 444 -4.97 2.39 16.07
CA PHE A 444 -5.12 3.17 14.82
C PHE A 444 -6.33 2.78 13.93
N PRO A 445 -7.31 3.68 13.65
CA PRO A 445 -8.22 3.48 12.54
C PRO A 445 -7.42 3.68 11.25
N SER A 446 -7.23 2.63 10.45
CA SER A 446 -6.69 2.83 9.09
C SER A 446 -7.57 3.81 8.29
N SER A 447 -7.02 4.42 7.22
CA SER A 447 -7.73 5.31 6.29
C SER A 447 -9.05 4.76 5.76
N VAL A 448 -9.21 3.45 5.84
CA VAL A 448 -10.36 2.68 5.41
C VAL A 448 -11.61 2.86 6.30
N VAL A 449 -11.49 3.24 7.59
CA VAL A 449 -12.69 3.38 8.44
C VAL A 449 -13.64 4.41 7.84
N GLY A 450 -13.13 5.61 7.53
CA GLY A 450 -13.94 6.67 6.94
C GLY A 450 -14.58 6.22 5.62
N PHE A 451 -13.83 5.50 4.79
CA PHE A 451 -14.38 4.93 3.56
C PHE A 451 -15.52 3.93 3.82
N GLN A 452 -15.36 3.01 4.78
CA GLN A 452 -16.39 2.03 5.13
C GLN A 452 -17.66 2.71 5.64
N GLU A 453 -17.52 3.72 6.50
CA GLU A 453 -18.65 4.54 6.99
C GLU A 453 -19.35 5.26 5.83
N TRP A 454 -18.60 5.87 4.90
CA TRP A 454 -19.19 6.50 3.71
C TRP A 454 -19.93 5.50 2.82
N VAL A 455 -19.44 4.26 2.73
CA VAL A 455 -20.11 3.17 1.98
C VAL A 455 -21.42 2.75 2.64
N MET A 456 -21.56 2.80 3.98
CA MET A 456 -22.78 2.39 4.67
C MET A 456 -24.03 3.17 4.21
N GLY A 457 -23.86 4.40 3.71
CA GLY A 457 -24.93 5.21 3.12
C GLY A 457 -25.67 4.51 1.97
N MET A 458 -25.08 3.48 1.36
CA MET A 458 -25.74 2.66 0.33
C MET A 458 -27.06 2.05 0.78
N LYS A 459 -27.22 1.77 2.09
CA LYS A 459 -28.44 1.18 2.66
C LYS A 459 -29.67 2.09 2.47
N PHE A 460 -29.45 3.39 2.36
CA PHE A 460 -30.50 4.40 2.29
C PHE A 460 -30.75 4.92 0.86
N LEU A 461 -29.80 4.74 -0.08
CA LEU A 461 -29.98 5.17 -1.46
C LEU A 461 -30.97 4.27 -2.21
N LYS A 462 -31.88 4.86 -2.99
CA LYS A 462 -32.88 4.15 -3.80
C LYS A 462 -32.79 4.54 -5.28
N PRO A 463 -33.25 3.69 -6.22
CA PRO A 463 -33.07 3.94 -7.66
C PRO A 463 -33.64 5.26 -8.16
N TYR A 464 -34.82 5.65 -7.68
CA TYR A 464 -35.47 6.90 -8.07
C TYR A 464 -34.75 8.17 -7.55
N MET A 465 -33.75 8.00 -6.67
CA MET A 465 -32.92 9.09 -6.13
C MET A 465 -31.61 9.27 -6.92
N ILE A 466 -31.38 8.50 -7.99
CA ILE A 466 -30.16 8.59 -8.80
C ILE A 466 -30.24 9.77 -9.75
N ASP A 467 -31.38 9.93 -10.42
CA ASP A 467 -31.61 10.95 -11.43
C ASP A 467 -33.05 11.48 -11.34
N PRO A 468 -33.27 12.66 -10.73
CA PRO A 468 -32.26 13.51 -10.09
C PRO A 468 -31.84 13.02 -8.70
N PHE A 469 -30.61 13.34 -8.31
CA PHE A 469 -30.16 13.27 -6.92
C PHE A 469 -31.03 14.16 -6.04
N VAL A 470 -31.60 13.55 -5.00
CA VAL A 470 -32.32 14.22 -3.94
C VAL A 470 -31.40 14.25 -2.72
N ALA A 471 -31.24 15.40 -2.08
CA ALA A 471 -30.47 15.45 -0.84
C ALA A 471 -31.24 14.75 0.30
N PRO A 472 -30.56 14.07 1.25
CA PRO A 472 -31.18 13.58 2.46
C PRO A 472 -31.94 14.71 3.19
N ARG A 473 -33.07 14.38 3.84
CA ARG A 473 -33.78 15.35 4.68
C ARG A 473 -32.93 15.65 5.92
N GLU A 474 -32.89 16.92 6.32
CA GLU A 474 -32.23 17.34 7.55
C GLU A 474 -32.77 16.55 8.76
N ASN A 475 -31.89 16.24 9.72
CA ASN A 475 -32.20 15.55 10.96
C ASN A 475 -32.74 14.11 10.80
N THR A 476 -32.25 13.38 9.78
CA THR A 476 -32.51 11.95 9.63
C THR A 476 -31.22 11.15 9.72
N ASP A 477 -31.26 9.97 10.34
CA ASP A 477 -30.11 9.06 10.43
C ASP A 477 -29.76 8.39 9.07
N ALA A 478 -30.55 8.65 8.03
CA ALA A 478 -30.46 8.05 6.72
C ALA A 478 -29.60 8.89 5.76
N ASP A 479 -28.32 9.09 6.09
CA ASP A 479 -27.39 9.79 5.19
C ASP A 479 -26.84 8.85 4.10
N TYR A 480 -27.27 9.08 2.86
CA TYR A 480 -26.72 8.43 1.66
C TYR A 480 -25.86 9.38 0.81
N SER A 481 -25.68 10.63 1.21
CA SER A 481 -24.95 11.63 0.43
C SER A 481 -23.48 11.23 0.25
N SER A 482 -22.87 10.70 1.33
CA SER A 482 -21.51 10.17 1.29
C SER A 482 -21.35 9.05 0.27
N PHE A 483 -22.27 8.08 0.25
CA PHE A 483 -22.24 7.00 -0.74
C PHE A 483 -22.48 7.53 -2.16
N ALA A 484 -23.45 8.43 -2.34
CA ALA A 484 -23.73 9.07 -3.62
C ALA A 484 -22.50 9.78 -4.19
N GLN A 485 -21.67 10.42 -3.36
CA GLN A 485 -20.40 10.99 -3.80
C GLN A 485 -19.41 9.92 -4.25
N LEU A 486 -19.28 8.82 -3.52
CA LEU A 486 -18.35 7.75 -3.90
C LEU A 486 -18.67 7.17 -5.29
N ILE A 487 -19.95 7.09 -5.64
CA ILE A 487 -20.44 6.63 -6.95
C ILE A 487 -20.82 7.79 -7.90
N TRP A 488 -20.35 9.01 -7.66
CA TRP A 488 -20.66 10.14 -8.54
C TRP A 488 -19.86 10.02 -9.84
N ALA A 489 -20.52 9.84 -10.97
CA ALA A 489 -19.88 9.48 -12.24
C ALA A 489 -18.92 10.57 -12.76
N ASP A 490 -19.29 11.84 -12.63
CA ASP A 490 -18.50 12.96 -13.16
C ASP A 490 -17.19 13.19 -12.42
N SER A 491 -17.09 12.78 -11.15
CA SER A 491 -15.86 12.90 -10.37
C SER A 491 -14.79 11.97 -10.96
N TYR A 492 -13.64 12.55 -11.33
CA TYR A 492 -12.49 11.81 -11.89
C TYR A 492 -11.17 12.13 -11.19
N MET A 493 -11.15 13.12 -10.30
CA MET A 493 -10.01 13.44 -9.44
C MET A 493 -10.39 13.26 -7.99
N MET A 494 -9.49 12.67 -7.20
CA MET A 494 -9.62 12.62 -5.75
C MET A 494 -8.30 12.97 -5.06
N GLY A 495 -8.38 13.55 -3.87
CA GLY A 495 -7.22 13.73 -3.02
C GLY A 495 -7.65 13.78 -1.56
N CYS A 496 -7.02 12.94 -0.73
CA CYS A 496 -7.41 12.80 0.66
C CYS A 496 -6.26 13.11 1.62
N ALA A 497 -6.62 13.38 2.87
CA ALA A 497 -5.71 13.50 3.99
C ALA A 497 -6.31 12.86 5.23
N MET A 498 -5.43 12.39 6.11
CA MET A 498 -5.78 11.85 7.41
C MET A 498 -4.81 12.44 8.42
N THR A 499 -5.30 12.94 9.54
CA THR A 499 -4.48 13.61 10.55
C THR A 499 -4.86 13.14 11.94
N LEU A 500 -3.86 12.78 12.74
CA LEU A 500 -4.00 12.55 14.17
C LEU A 500 -3.80 13.86 14.91
N CYS A 501 -4.81 14.25 15.68
CA CYS A 501 -4.79 15.42 16.51
C CYS A 501 -4.71 14.99 17.97
N ARG A 502 -3.71 15.46 18.72
CA ARG A 502 -3.62 15.24 20.18
C ARG A 502 -3.47 16.55 20.92
N SER A 503 -4.19 16.66 22.02
CA SER A 503 -4.04 17.73 22.96
C SER A 503 -3.67 17.20 24.34
N SER A 504 -2.45 17.51 24.78
CA SER A 504 -1.96 17.11 26.09
C SER A 504 -2.65 17.88 27.21
N SER A 505 -3.05 19.13 26.96
CA SER A 505 -3.73 19.97 27.95
C SER A 505 -5.15 19.50 28.28
N THR A 506 -5.92 19.05 27.29
CA THR A 506 -7.28 18.51 27.50
C THR A 506 -7.32 16.99 27.58
N ASN A 507 -6.19 16.33 27.36
CA ASN A 507 -6.08 14.89 27.14
C ASN A 507 -6.96 14.37 25.99
N GLU A 508 -7.42 15.25 25.08
CA GLU A 508 -8.20 14.86 23.92
C GLU A 508 -7.29 14.31 22.83
N SER A 509 -7.75 13.29 22.12
CA SER A 509 -7.21 12.95 20.83
C SER A 509 -8.33 12.68 19.84
N ARG A 510 -8.12 12.94 18.56
CA ARG A 510 -9.06 12.59 17.49
C ARG A 510 -8.34 12.35 16.18
N ILE A 511 -8.97 11.60 15.28
CA ILE A 511 -8.47 11.39 13.93
C ILE A 511 -9.46 11.96 12.94
N ILE A 512 -8.97 12.82 12.05
CA ILE A 512 -9.74 13.48 11.01
C ILE A 512 -9.33 12.89 9.66
N SER A 513 -10.30 12.36 8.92
CA SER A 513 -10.14 11.88 7.55
C SER A 513 -10.96 12.74 6.60
N ILE A 514 -10.30 13.33 5.60
CA ILE A 514 -10.92 14.20 4.59
C ILE A 514 -10.59 13.67 3.20
N CYS A 515 -11.59 13.54 2.33
CA CYS A 515 -11.40 13.25 0.91
C CYS A 515 -12.12 14.30 0.06
N ASN A 516 -11.38 14.94 -0.84
CA ASN A 516 -11.90 15.91 -1.79
C ASN A 516 -12.06 15.27 -3.18
N TYR A 517 -13.15 15.57 -3.87
CA TYR A 517 -13.47 15.02 -5.19
C TYR A 517 -13.78 16.14 -6.19
N ALA A 518 -13.23 16.02 -7.40
CA ALA A 518 -13.41 17.02 -8.45
C ALA A 518 -13.69 16.37 -9.83
N PRO A 519 -14.64 16.92 -10.60
CA PRO A 519 -15.72 17.80 -10.16
C PRO A 519 -16.51 17.18 -9.00
N GLY A 520 -16.95 18.03 -8.08
CA GLY A 520 -17.68 17.63 -6.89
C GLY A 520 -19.09 17.16 -7.23
N GLY A 521 -19.55 16.14 -6.52
CA GLY A 521 -20.90 15.61 -6.60
C GLY A 521 -21.81 16.09 -5.47
N MET A 522 -22.84 15.30 -5.15
CA MET A 522 -23.89 15.61 -4.17
C MET A 522 -24.66 16.89 -4.49
N ILE A 523 -24.82 17.21 -5.77
CA ILE A 523 -25.52 18.42 -6.23
C ILE A 523 -27.01 18.08 -6.42
N PRO A 524 -27.94 18.64 -5.62
CA PRO A 524 -29.36 18.36 -5.76
C PRO A 524 -29.86 18.70 -7.16
N GLY A 525 -30.67 17.82 -7.75
CA GLY A 525 -31.21 18.01 -9.10
C GLY A 525 -30.29 17.50 -10.23
N LYS A 526 -29.06 17.05 -9.93
CA LYS A 526 -28.15 16.42 -10.90
C LYS A 526 -28.20 14.90 -10.79
N SER A 527 -27.88 14.18 -11.85
CA SER A 527 -27.75 12.72 -11.79
C SER A 527 -26.48 12.30 -11.03
N ILE A 528 -26.55 11.29 -10.16
CA ILE A 528 -25.37 10.65 -9.57
C ILE A 528 -24.52 10.01 -10.69
N TYR A 529 -25.19 9.27 -11.58
CA TYR A 529 -24.62 8.66 -12.78
C TYR A 529 -25.72 8.46 -13.82
N GLU A 530 -25.34 8.22 -15.07
CA GLU A 530 -26.28 7.85 -16.13
C GLU A 530 -26.58 6.36 -16.07
N ILE A 531 -27.87 5.99 -15.98
CA ILE A 531 -28.30 4.59 -15.95
C ILE A 531 -28.02 3.93 -17.30
N GLY A 532 -27.33 2.78 -17.27
CA GLY A 532 -27.08 1.96 -18.45
C GLY A 532 -25.93 0.98 -18.25
N GLY A 533 -25.62 0.20 -19.30
CA GLY A 533 -24.55 -0.78 -19.24
C GLY A 533 -23.17 -0.12 -19.08
N PRO A 534 -22.20 -0.79 -18.42
CA PRO A 534 -20.89 -0.24 -18.12
C PRO A 534 -20.21 0.32 -19.37
N CYS A 535 -19.59 1.49 -19.22
CA CYS A 535 -18.94 2.27 -20.27
C CYS A 535 -19.79 2.68 -21.50
N SER A 536 -21.10 2.39 -21.54
CA SER A 536 -21.92 2.66 -22.73
C SER A 536 -22.08 4.16 -23.04
N ARG A 537 -21.70 5.04 -22.11
CA ARG A 537 -21.74 6.51 -22.24
C ARG A 537 -20.46 7.19 -21.76
N CYS A 538 -19.31 6.56 -21.94
CA CYS A 538 -18.03 7.23 -21.72
C CYS A 538 -17.83 8.42 -22.68
N THR A 539 -17.46 9.57 -22.12
CA THR A 539 -17.24 10.81 -22.87
C THR A 539 -15.89 11.45 -22.55
N LYS A 540 -15.29 12.06 -23.56
CA LYS A 540 -13.99 12.74 -23.46
C LYS A 540 -14.10 13.99 -22.57
N LEU A 541 -13.22 14.07 -21.57
CA LEU A 541 -13.20 15.13 -20.55
C LEU A 541 -12.82 16.51 -21.13
N HIS A 542 -11.93 16.59 -22.13
CA HIS A 542 -11.54 17.85 -22.79
C HIS A 542 -11.15 17.66 -24.27
N SER A 543 -11.17 18.74 -25.06
CA SER A 543 -10.79 18.73 -26.48
C SER A 543 -9.34 18.27 -26.72
N THR A 544 -8.43 18.50 -25.77
CA THR A 544 -6.98 18.26 -25.88
C THR A 544 -6.47 16.95 -25.27
N GLY A 545 -7.25 16.21 -24.47
CA GLY A 545 -6.78 15.00 -23.76
C GLY A 545 -7.73 13.81 -23.91
N THR A 546 -7.19 12.61 -24.14
CA THR A 546 -7.90 11.32 -24.31
C THR A 546 -8.68 10.81 -23.09
N GLY A 547 -8.91 11.68 -22.11
CA GLY A 547 -9.52 11.41 -20.80
C GLY A 547 -10.97 10.92 -20.87
N GLY A 548 -11.30 9.67 -20.53
CA GLY A 548 -12.67 9.24 -20.22
C GLY A 548 -13.51 8.73 -21.38
N ALA A 549 -12.93 8.47 -22.57
CA ALA A 549 -13.66 8.00 -23.75
C ALA A 549 -13.77 6.47 -23.85
N TYR A 550 -12.99 5.71 -23.07
CA TYR A 550 -12.89 4.26 -23.17
C TYR A 550 -12.99 3.61 -21.78
N CYS A 551 -13.30 2.31 -21.73
CA CYS A 551 -13.19 1.55 -20.49
C CYS A 551 -11.73 1.45 -20.02
N SER A 552 -11.52 1.44 -18.71
CA SER A 552 -10.23 1.13 -18.08
C SER A 552 -9.82 -0.31 -18.37
N LEU A 553 -8.51 -0.55 -18.49
CA LEU A 553 -7.95 -1.90 -18.54
C LEU A 553 -7.89 -2.53 -17.14
N GLU A 554 -7.72 -1.71 -16.09
CA GLU A 554 -7.61 -2.18 -14.71
C GLU A 554 -8.99 -2.32 -14.05
N PHE A 555 -9.91 -1.40 -14.37
CA PHE A 555 -11.27 -1.36 -13.86
C PHE A 555 -12.30 -1.40 -15.01
N PRO A 556 -12.60 -2.59 -15.59
CA PRO A 556 -13.29 -2.74 -16.87
C PRO A 556 -14.65 -2.04 -17.00
N ASN A 557 -15.31 -1.70 -15.90
CA ASN A 557 -16.60 -1.03 -15.90
C ASN A 557 -16.51 0.50 -15.80
N LEU A 558 -15.30 1.06 -15.71
CA LEU A 558 -15.04 2.48 -15.52
C LEU A 558 -14.53 3.16 -16.78
N CYS A 559 -15.01 4.38 -17.04
CA CYS A 559 -14.48 5.27 -18.05
C CYS A 559 -13.11 5.83 -17.62
N SER A 560 -12.06 5.50 -18.37
CA SER A 560 -10.68 5.90 -18.09
C SER A 560 -10.09 6.78 -19.19
N GLY A 561 -9.01 7.48 -18.83
CA GLY A 561 -8.34 8.48 -19.66
C GLY A 561 -7.11 8.03 -20.40
N ALA A 562 -6.65 6.80 -20.17
CA ALA A 562 -5.45 6.28 -20.78
C ALA A 562 -5.79 4.99 -21.55
N LEU A 563 -5.59 5.01 -22.86
CA LEU A 563 -4.81 3.94 -23.44
C LEU A 563 -3.44 4.10 -22.78
N SER A 564 -3.20 3.26 -21.78
CA SER A 564 -1.97 3.11 -21.00
C SER A 564 -0.71 3.59 -21.74
N ASP A 565 0.22 4.19 -21.01
CA ASP A 565 1.62 4.46 -21.37
C ASP A 565 2.36 3.18 -21.85
N PHE A 566 1.97 2.64 -23.00
CA PHE A 566 2.60 1.56 -23.73
C PHE A 566 2.63 1.98 -25.21
N PRO A 567 3.65 2.75 -25.64
CA PRO A 567 3.86 3.02 -27.06
C PRO A 567 4.02 1.73 -27.89
N ASP A 568 4.32 0.59 -27.26
CA ASP A 568 4.58 -0.68 -27.94
C ASP A 568 3.31 -1.41 -28.41
N LEU A 569 2.17 -1.27 -27.72
CA LEU A 569 0.96 -2.03 -28.12
C LEU A 569 0.26 -1.44 -29.35
N ILE A 570 0.36 -0.13 -29.57
CA ILE A 570 -0.15 0.52 -30.79
C ILE A 570 0.71 0.12 -31.99
N ILE A 571 2.03 -0.02 -31.81
CA ILE A 571 2.93 -0.49 -32.87
C ILE A 571 2.65 -1.96 -33.18
N VAL A 572 2.44 -2.81 -32.17
CA VAL A 572 2.09 -4.24 -32.37
C VAL A 572 0.69 -4.39 -32.98
N GLY A 573 -0.28 -3.58 -32.55
CA GLY A 573 -1.63 -3.55 -33.12
C GLY A 573 -1.67 -3.05 -34.56
N LEU A 574 -0.95 -1.97 -34.87
CA LEU A 574 -0.83 -1.44 -36.23
C LEU A 574 -0.01 -2.37 -37.14
N SER A 575 1.04 -3.02 -36.63
CA SER A 575 1.81 -3.99 -37.41
C SER A 575 1.04 -5.29 -37.63
N ALA A 576 0.27 -5.78 -36.65
CA ALA A 576 -0.64 -6.92 -36.83
C ALA A 576 -1.82 -6.57 -37.76
N PHE A 577 -2.36 -5.35 -37.67
CA PHE A 577 -3.41 -4.88 -38.56
C PHE A 577 -2.89 -4.70 -39.99
N LEU A 578 -1.70 -4.11 -40.18
CA LEU A 578 -1.02 -4.01 -41.48
C LEU A 578 -0.66 -5.39 -42.02
N LEU A 579 -0.15 -6.32 -41.20
CA LEU A 579 0.14 -7.70 -41.61
C LEU A 579 -1.14 -8.44 -42.02
N CYS A 580 -2.25 -8.28 -41.30
CA CYS A 580 -3.54 -8.82 -41.69
C CYS A 580 -4.12 -8.15 -42.94
N PHE A 581 -3.96 -6.83 -43.10
CA PHE A 581 -4.36 -6.10 -44.30
C PHE A 581 -3.54 -6.59 -45.50
N PHE A 582 -2.22 -6.66 -45.39
CA PHE A 582 -1.34 -7.15 -46.46
C PHE A 582 -1.55 -8.65 -46.75
N ASN A 583 -1.84 -9.51 -45.76
CA ASN A 583 -2.18 -10.91 -46.01
C ASN A 583 -3.54 -11.07 -46.71
N LYS A 584 -4.55 -10.27 -46.31
CA LYS A 584 -5.90 -10.34 -46.90
C LYS A 584 -5.94 -9.78 -48.33
N TYR A 585 -5.07 -8.83 -48.67
CA TYR A 585 -4.96 -8.26 -50.03
C TYR A 585 -3.84 -8.87 -50.90
N GLN A 586 -2.90 -9.65 -50.37
CA GLN A 586 -1.93 -10.40 -51.19
C GLN A 586 -2.62 -11.44 -52.09
N VAL A 587 -3.74 -12.01 -51.66
CA VAL A 587 -4.51 -12.98 -52.46
C VAL A 587 -5.16 -12.28 -53.67
N TYR A 588 -5.67 -11.05 -53.49
CA TYR A 588 -6.25 -10.27 -54.59
C TYR A 588 -5.19 -9.72 -55.56
N PHE A 589 -4.02 -9.34 -55.07
CA PHE A 589 -2.94 -8.84 -55.94
C PHE A 589 -2.27 -9.95 -56.77
N ARG A 590 -2.14 -11.18 -56.23
CA ARG A 590 -1.57 -12.32 -56.97
C ARG A 590 -2.50 -12.87 -58.06
N LEU A 591 -3.82 -12.75 -57.91
CA LEU A 591 -4.77 -13.13 -58.94
C LEU A 591 -4.79 -12.10 -60.09
N SER A 592 -4.80 -10.80 -59.79
CA SER A 592 -4.82 -9.75 -60.82
C SER A 592 -3.50 -9.62 -61.61
N PHE A 593 -2.34 -9.90 -60.98
CA PHE A 593 -1.05 -9.82 -61.66
C PHE A 593 -0.79 -11.02 -62.59
N LYS A 594 -1.33 -12.22 -62.28
CA LYS A 594 -1.26 -13.38 -63.18
C LYS A 594 -2.10 -13.19 -64.44
N TYR A 595 -3.28 -12.56 -64.35
CA TYR A 595 -4.09 -12.22 -65.52
C TYR A 595 -3.43 -11.13 -66.37
N PHE A 596 -2.80 -10.13 -65.73
CA PHE A 596 -2.10 -9.07 -66.46
C PHE A 596 -0.86 -9.58 -67.23
N ILE A 597 -0.09 -10.51 -66.65
CA ILE A 597 1.05 -11.14 -67.35
C ILE A 597 0.60 -12.08 -68.46
N TYR A 598 -0.50 -12.83 -68.29
CA TYR A 598 -1.03 -13.69 -69.35
C TYR A 598 -1.57 -12.91 -70.55
N SER A 599 -2.13 -11.71 -70.34
CA SER A 599 -2.57 -10.83 -71.43
C SER A 599 -1.43 -10.09 -72.12
N LEU A 600 -0.26 -9.93 -71.48
CA LEU A 600 0.92 -9.33 -72.10
C LEU A 600 1.73 -10.33 -72.95
N LEU A 601 1.66 -11.63 -72.62
CA LEU A 601 2.39 -12.71 -73.32
C LEU A 601 1.67 -13.25 -74.57
N THR A 602 0.47 -12.76 -74.89
CA THR A 602 -0.23 -13.06 -76.16
C THR A 602 -0.15 -11.93 -77.18
N ILE A 603 0.61 -10.85 -76.89
CA ILE A 603 0.85 -9.71 -77.80
C ILE A 603 2.35 -9.56 -78.14
N ILE A 604 3.17 -10.60 -77.91
CA ILE A 604 4.57 -10.68 -78.39
C ILE A 604 4.72 -11.87 -79.31
#